data_AF-A0AAD4Z4V5-F1
#
_entry.id   AF-A0AAD4Z4V5-F1
#
_cell.length_a   1.000
_cell.length_b   1.000
_cell.length_c   1.000
_cell.angle_alpha   90.00
_cell.angle_beta   90.00
_cell.angle_gamma   90.00
#
_symmetry.space_group_name_H-M   'P 1'
#
loop_
_entity.id
_entity.type
_entity.pdbx_description
1 polymer ?
#
loop_
_entity_poly.entity_id
_entity_poly.type
_entity_poly.pdbx_seq_one_letter_code
_entity_poly.pdbx_strand_id
1 'polypeptide(L)'
;MDNRFEDSFLEIWVMKEYGIKESWTKLITFGPQGPERLLPRALCFRKSGEVLVLLTDKSRQELVSLDLESKQFKNLGISGYQCCNVGFYKESLLLLDKSDAESY
;
A
#
# COMPACT_ATOMS: atom_id res chain seq x y z
N MET A 1 -2.50 -23.42 20.15
CA MET A 1 -2.67 -22.62 18.91
C MET A 1 -2.09 -21.26 19.23
N ASP A 2 -0.95 -20.94 18.64
CA ASP A 2 -0.13 -19.79 19.00
C ASP A 2 -0.82 -18.49 18.54
N ASN A 3 -1.18 -17.63 19.49
CA ASN A 3 -2.07 -16.48 19.32
C ASN A 3 -1.28 -15.23 18.87
N ARG A 4 -0.42 -15.36 17.86
CA ARG A 4 0.44 -14.28 17.31
C ARG A 4 -0.30 -13.27 16.42
N PHE A 5 -1.55 -12.96 16.73
CA PHE A 5 -2.31 -11.87 16.10
C PHE A 5 -2.36 -10.60 16.96
N GLU A 6 -1.55 -10.53 18.02
CA GLU A 6 -1.38 -9.29 18.76
C GLU A 6 -0.73 -8.24 17.85
N ASP A 7 -1.53 -7.22 17.52
CA ASP A 7 -1.08 -5.88 17.16
C ASP A 7 -0.36 -5.69 15.81
N SER A 8 -0.91 -6.29 14.74
CA SER A 8 -0.54 -5.89 13.38
C SER A 8 -1.25 -4.60 12.96
N PHE A 9 -0.50 -3.49 12.95
CA PHE A 9 -0.96 -2.17 12.50
C PHE A 9 -0.33 -1.77 11.16
N LEU A 10 -1.13 -1.16 10.29
CA LEU A 10 -0.66 -0.42 9.13
C LEU A 10 -0.48 1.04 9.51
N GLU A 11 0.74 1.53 9.47
CA GLU A 11 1.05 2.95 9.61
C GLU A 11 1.46 3.54 8.27
N ILE A 12 0.84 4.66 7.90
CA ILE A 12 1.18 5.40 6.69
C ILE A 12 1.80 6.72 7.11
N TRP A 13 2.99 6.99 6.58
CA TRP A 13 3.78 8.17 6.86
C TRP A 13 4.05 8.94 5.56
N VAL A 14 4.10 10.26 5.65
CA VAL A 14 4.44 11.14 4.52
C VAL A 14 5.60 12.05 4.90
N MET A 15 6.54 12.19 3.98
CA MET A 15 7.61 13.17 4.08
C MET A 15 7.11 14.50 3.54
N LYS A 16 7.08 15.55 4.37
CA LYS A 16 6.64 16.88 3.93
C LYS A 16 7.71 17.62 3.13
N GLU A 17 8.98 17.42 3.49
CA GLU A 17 10.12 18.06 2.83
C GLU A 17 11.15 17.01 2.41
N TYR A 18 11.45 16.96 1.12
CA TYR A 18 12.29 15.90 0.56
C TYR A 18 13.69 15.87 1.18
N GLY A 19 14.09 14.72 1.71
CA GLY A 19 15.41 14.50 2.33
C GLY A 19 15.53 14.92 3.80
N ILE A 20 14.52 15.56 4.40
CA ILE A 20 14.56 16.02 5.79
C ILE A 20 13.88 15.00 6.70
N LYS A 21 14.65 14.38 7.60
CA LYS A 21 14.19 13.32 8.49
C LYS A 21 13.09 13.80 9.44
N GLU A 22 13.19 15.03 9.91
CA GLU A 22 12.25 15.63 10.85
C GLU A 22 10.90 15.97 10.20
N SER A 23 10.84 15.97 8.87
CA SER A 23 9.62 16.29 8.10
C SER A 23 8.66 15.10 7.95
N TRP A 24 9.07 13.89 8.36
CA TRP A 24 8.22 12.71 8.35
C TRP A 24 7.06 12.90 9.32
N THR A 25 5.85 12.93 8.77
CA THR A 25 4.61 13.08 9.52
C THR A 25 3.76 11.83 9.36
N LYS A 26 3.29 11.26 10.48
CA LYS A 26 2.35 10.14 10.45
C LYS A 26 0.99 10.64 9.94
N LEU A 27 0.46 10.03 8.88
CA LEU A 27 -0.86 10.35 8.36
C LEU A 27 -1.95 9.56 9.08
N ILE A 28 -1.75 8.25 9.22
CA ILE A 28 -2.77 7.38 9.80
C ILE A 28 -2.16 6.08 10.34
N THR A 29 -2.84 5.51 11.33
CA THR A 29 -2.62 4.15 11.85
C THR A 29 -3.93 3.38 11.73
N PHE A 30 -3.88 2.21 11.09
CA PHE A 30 -4.99 1.27 10.97
C PHE A 30 -4.65 -0.04 11.65
N GLY A 31 -5.48 -0.48 12.58
CA GLY A 31 -5.38 -1.82 13.17
C GLY A 31 -6.09 -2.90 12.36
N PRO A 32 -6.15 -4.12 12.90
CA PRO A 32 -6.96 -5.20 12.33
C PRO A 32 -8.42 -4.77 12.20
N GLN A 33 -9.06 -5.08 11.07
CA GLN A 33 -10.42 -4.65 10.77
C GLN A 33 -11.43 -5.80 10.89
N GLY A 34 -12.62 -5.50 11.42
CA GLY A 34 -13.75 -6.42 11.48
C GLY A 34 -13.56 -7.63 12.42
N PRO A 35 -14.55 -8.52 12.51
CA PRO A 35 -14.51 -9.71 13.37
C PRO A 35 -13.43 -10.71 12.92
N GLU A 36 -13.05 -10.70 11.65
CA GLU A 36 -12.04 -11.60 11.07
C GLU A 36 -10.60 -11.10 11.26
N ARG A 37 -10.40 -9.91 11.87
CA ARG A 37 -9.08 -9.29 12.08
C ARG A 37 -8.24 -9.25 10.80
N LEU A 38 -8.84 -8.72 9.73
CA LEU A 38 -8.16 -8.56 8.44
C LEU A 38 -6.85 -7.79 8.64
N LEU A 39 -5.76 -8.33 8.10
CA LEU A 39 -4.43 -7.71 8.17
C LEU A 39 -4.24 -6.76 6.99
N PRO A 40 -4.18 -5.44 7.21
CA PRO A 40 -4.02 -4.47 6.14
C PRO A 40 -2.56 -4.35 5.70
N ARG A 41 -2.32 -4.42 4.39
CA ARG A 41 -1.04 -4.13 3.75
C ARG A 41 -1.22 -3.05 2.69
N ALA A 42 -0.63 -1.88 2.88
CA ALA A 42 -0.59 -0.85 1.85
C ALA A 42 0.30 -1.30 0.68
N LEU A 43 -0.15 -1.01 -0.54
CA LEU A 43 0.56 -1.32 -1.77
C LEU A 43 1.11 -0.04 -2.38
N CYS A 44 0.24 0.87 -2.80
CA CYS A 44 0.65 2.12 -3.44
C CYS A 44 -0.42 3.21 -3.33
N PHE A 45 -0.01 4.42 -3.68
CA PHE A 45 -0.95 5.51 -3.94
C PHE A 45 -1.52 5.42 -5.35
N ARG A 46 -2.82 5.62 -5.46
CA ARG A 46 -3.53 5.84 -6.72
C ARG A 46 -3.36 7.30 -7.14
N LYS A 47 -3.56 7.59 -8.43
CA LYS A 47 -3.54 8.98 -8.94
C LYS A 47 -4.60 9.88 -8.27
N SER A 48 -5.67 9.28 -7.72
CA SER A 48 -6.69 10.00 -6.94
C SER A 48 -6.22 10.45 -5.56
N GLY A 49 -5.05 10.00 -5.09
CA GLY A 49 -4.56 10.24 -3.72
C GLY A 49 -4.99 9.17 -2.71
N GLU A 50 -5.91 8.28 -3.09
CA GLU A 50 -6.29 7.12 -2.28
C GLU A 50 -5.16 6.08 -2.23
N VAL A 51 -5.12 5.29 -1.15
CA VAL A 51 -4.13 4.22 -0.97
C VAL A 51 -4.75 2.89 -1.34
N LEU A 52 -4.10 2.13 -2.20
CA LEU A 52 -4.49 0.76 -2.49
C LEU A 52 -4.01 -0.15 -1.34
N VAL A 53 -4.94 -0.86 -0.72
CA VAL A 53 -4.67 -1.73 0.43
C VAL A 53 -5.14 -3.14 0.12
N LEU A 54 -4.30 -4.12 0.43
CA LEU A 54 -4.66 -5.53 0.44
C LEU A 54 -5.07 -5.91 1.86
N LEU A 55 -6.31 -6.34 2.03
CA LEU A 55 -6.82 -6.92 3.26
C LEU A 55 -6.73 -8.44 3.16
N THR A 56 -6.04 -9.07 4.10
CA THR A 56 -5.84 -10.53 4.12
C THR A 56 -6.50 -11.15 5.35
N ASP A 57 -7.36 -12.14 5.12
CA ASP A 57 -7.78 -13.15 6.09
C ASP A 57 -7.06 -14.49 5.83
N LYS A 58 -7.24 -15.48 6.70
CA LYS A 58 -6.73 -16.85 6.59
C LYS A 58 -6.92 -17.50 5.22
N SER A 59 -8.00 -17.18 4.51
CA SER A 59 -8.34 -17.83 3.23
C SER A 59 -8.56 -16.86 2.07
N ARG A 60 -8.74 -15.57 2.35
CA ARG A 60 -9.21 -14.58 1.39
C ARG A 60 -8.34 -13.34 1.38
N GLN A 61 -8.18 -12.78 0.19
CA GLN A 61 -7.52 -11.51 -0.02
C GLN A 61 -8.45 -10.60 -0.79
N GLU A 62 -8.62 -9.37 -0.31
CA GLU A 62 -9.48 -8.37 -0.91
C GLU A 62 -8.69 -7.09 -1.15
N LEU A 63 -8.82 -6.54 -2.36
CA LEU A 63 -8.20 -5.28 -2.72
C LEU A 63 -9.20 -4.16 -2.51
N VAL A 64 -8.83 -3.20 -1.67
CA VAL A 64 -9.65 -2.05 -1.34
C VAL A 64 -8.90 -0.76 -1.60
N SER A 65 -9.63 0.32 -1.84
CA SER A 65 -9.11 1.68 -1.89
C SER A 65 -9.38 2.35 -0.54
N LEU A 66 -8.36 2.92 0.08
CA LEU A 66 -8.45 3.66 1.32
C LEU A 66 -8.40 5.14 1.00
N ASP A 67 -9.49 5.85 1.31
CA ASP A 67 -9.50 7.30 1.34
C ASP A 67 -8.88 7.77 2.67
N LEU A 68 -7.83 8.57 2.59
CA LEU A 68 -7.10 9.06 3.75
C LEU A 68 -7.81 10.21 4.47
N GLU A 69 -8.66 10.96 3.78
CA GLU A 69 -9.43 12.07 4.36
C GLU A 69 -10.60 11.53 5.18
N SER A 70 -11.43 10.69 4.57
CA SER A 70 -12.56 10.07 5.25
C SER A 70 -12.18 8.86 6.12
N LYS A 71 -10.98 8.30 5.92
CA LYS A 71 -10.47 7.08 6.58
C LYS A 71 -11.33 5.85 6.31
N GLN A 72 -12.03 5.83 5.19
CA GLN A 72 -12.94 4.76 4.80
C GLN A 72 -12.33 3.86 3.72
N PHE A 73 -12.67 2.58 3.79
CA PHE A 73 -12.38 1.63 2.73
C PHE A 73 -13.50 1.60 1.71
N LYS A 74 -13.11 1.64 0.44
CA LYS A 74 -13.97 1.41 -0.71
C LYS A 74 -13.60 0.08 -1.33
N ASN A 75 -14.57 -0.83 -1.38
CA ASN A 75 -14.41 -2.12 -2.04
C ASN A 75 -14.28 -1.89 -3.57
N LEU A 76 -13.28 -2.54 -4.18
CA LEU A 76 -13.03 -2.46 -5.62
C LEU A 76 -13.62 -3.65 -6.40
N GLY A 77 -14.23 -4.61 -5.72
CA GLY A 77 -14.77 -5.84 -6.30
C GLY A 77 -13.70 -6.87 -6.66
N ILE A 78 -12.45 -6.65 -6.26
CA ILE A 78 -11.31 -7.52 -6.58
C ILE A 78 -11.00 -8.36 -5.34
N SER A 79 -11.29 -9.65 -5.43
CA SER A 79 -11.00 -10.62 -4.38
C SER A 79 -10.38 -11.88 -4.96
N GLY A 80 -9.57 -12.56 -4.16
CA GLY A 80 -8.88 -13.79 -4.54
C GLY A 80 -8.74 -14.73 -3.36
N TYR A 81 -8.52 -16.00 -3.66
CA TYR A 81 -8.21 -17.04 -2.69
C TYR A 81 -6.70 -17.35 -2.73
N GLN A 82 -6.11 -17.52 -1.56
CA GLN A 82 -4.73 -18.00 -1.31
C GLN A 82 -3.55 -17.12 -1.76
N CYS A 83 -3.57 -16.40 -2.89
CA CYS A 83 -2.41 -15.55 -3.28
C CYS A 83 -2.71 -14.54 -4.40
N CYS A 84 -2.88 -13.26 -4.03
CA CYS A 84 -2.82 -12.13 -4.95
C CYS A 84 -1.39 -11.57 -4.95
N ASN A 85 -0.65 -11.73 -6.07
CA ASN A 85 0.62 -11.05 -6.26
C ASN A 85 0.34 -9.70 -6.93
N VAL A 86 0.62 -8.60 -6.22
CA VAL A 86 0.54 -7.24 -6.77
C VAL A 86 1.95 -6.73 -7.00
N GLY A 87 2.33 -6.60 -8.27
CA GLY A 87 3.60 -6.01 -8.68
C GLY A 87 3.43 -4.58 -9.17
N PHE A 88 4.42 -3.73 -8.91
CA PHE A 88 4.51 -2.41 -9.54
C PHE A 88 5.28 -2.52 -10.85
N TYR A 89 4.66 -2.08 -11.94
CA TYR A 89 5.35 -1.88 -13.21
C TYR A 89 5.56 -0.38 -13.42
N LYS A 90 6.82 0.04 -13.50
CA LYS A 90 7.21 1.40 -13.89
C LYS A 90 8.15 1.30 -15.07
N GLU A 91 7.66 1.63 -16.25
CA GLU A 91 8.50 1.80 -17.43
C GLU A 91 9.14 3.19 -17.46
N SER A 92 10.32 3.28 -18.04
CA SER A 92 10.98 4.56 -18.36
C SER A 92 11.22 4.57 -19.86
N LEU A 93 10.76 5.62 -20.53
CA LEU A 93 11.04 5.83 -21.95
C LEU A 93 12.48 6.29 -22.12
N LEU A 94 13.42 5.35 -22.09
CA LEU A 94 14.78 5.60 -22.55
C LEU A 94 14.80 5.42 -24.07
N LEU A 95 15.28 6.43 -24.78
CA LEU A 95 15.59 6.32 -26.21
C LEU A 95 16.74 5.32 -26.36
N LEU A 96 16.42 4.10 -26.79
CA LEU A 96 17.40 3.03 -27.01
C LEU A 96 18.36 3.29 -28.19
N ASP A 97 18.10 4.34 -28.99
CA ASP A 97 18.78 4.62 -30.25
C ASP A 97 19.63 5.90 -30.23
N LYS A 98 20.17 6.28 -29.06
CA LYS A 98 21.21 7.30 -29.00
C LYS A 98 22.47 6.69 -28.41
N SER A 99 23.35 6.24 -29.31
CA SER A 99 24.77 6.12 -29.02
C SER A 99 25.32 7.52 -28.86
N ASP A 100 25.12 8.14 -27.69
CA ASP A 100 25.97 9.22 -27.18
C ASP A 100 25.58 9.55 -25.74
N ALA A 101 26.52 9.22 -24.84
CA ALA A 101 27.04 10.08 -23.77
C ALA A 101 27.09 9.43 -22.37
N GLU A 102 28.36 9.24 -21.97
CA GLU A 102 29.02 9.24 -20.67
C GLU A 102 28.24 8.87 -19.39
N SER A 103 28.80 7.86 -18.71
CA SER A 103 28.51 7.49 -17.33
C SER A 103 29.08 8.56 -16.38
N TYR A 104 28.23 9.13 -15.53
CA TYR A 104 28.59 9.80 -14.28
C TYR A 104 28.06 9.00 -13.10
#